data_AF-A0A845DIL8-F1
#
_entry.id   AF-A0A845DIL8-F1
#
_cell.length_a   1.000
_cell.length_b   1.000
_cell.length_c   1.000
_cell.angle_alpha   90.00
_cell.angle_beta   90.00
_cell.angle_gamma   90.00
#
_symmetry.space_group_name_H-M   'P 1'
#
loop_
_entity.id
_entity.type
_entity.pdbx_description
1 polymer ?
#
loop_
_entity_poly.entity_id
_entity_poly.type
_entity_poly.pdbx_seq_one_letter_code
_entity_poly.pdbx_strand_id
1 'polypeptide(L)'
;MEQFYQEAGRAGRDKENAHCTILYIDAGSEKAIREILDEPDHLKANDVRERMQKQGNQTDVLVPLYFLLSSFKSREEEQSDISELWQTKLLGSFNGGAKTVQIHFRSETECSKREKCIYRLKILGIVRDYTVRYVELEPKQVGWFLVETGEWRIDMIRKCLSTYLAKYKFQEFVQQQLSRVYADNPIEAVDQAIEVLVDFIYDAIVAKRKEAIRNMVQMCRDYEGSDSFRASILAYLEESPFTDELNSWRRKSFGQVGLPTIRGLLRDLEDRKDGDEIGRLRGLVGTTRRMLEADPENVALRYLSVCARAVSPWEAERSVLEEMATLFVWTRIEGIDIDNVRLELLQDIVDRRPDIAGSVAHAMVSEEEDGLHFARRLITLDRKYGGSVRLAALNAISSNALKMVAGIDGFYRLNQPGD
;
A
#
# COMPACT_ATOMS: atom_id res chain seq x y z
N MET A 1 -5.63 -3.31 11.28
CA MET A 1 -5.45 -3.41 12.76
C MET A 1 -6.63 -2.87 13.54
N GLU A 2 -7.12 -1.67 13.21
CA GLU A 2 -8.23 -1.04 13.95
C GLU A 2 -9.49 -1.93 14.02
N GLN A 3 -9.90 -2.54 12.92
CA GLN A 3 -11.03 -3.46 12.90
C GLN A 3 -10.87 -4.63 13.90
N PHE A 4 -9.67 -5.23 13.96
CA PHE A 4 -9.41 -6.31 14.93
C PHE A 4 -9.51 -5.79 16.37
N TYR A 5 -8.94 -4.62 16.67
CA TYR A 5 -9.04 -4.03 18.01
C TYR A 5 -10.49 -3.70 18.39
N GLN A 6 -11.30 -3.21 17.45
CA GLN A 6 -12.72 -2.93 17.68
C GLN A 6 -13.50 -4.21 17.97
N GLU A 7 -13.29 -5.29 17.22
CA GLU A 7 -13.96 -6.57 17.47
C GLU A 7 -13.50 -7.22 18.79
N ALA A 8 -12.20 -7.17 19.10
CA ALA A 8 -11.67 -7.60 20.39
C ALA A 8 -12.28 -6.79 21.55
N GLY A 9 -12.41 -5.47 21.40
CA GLY A 9 -13.05 -4.60 22.37
C GLY A 9 -14.56 -4.84 22.53
N ARG A 10 -15.25 -5.28 21.46
CA ARG A 10 -16.66 -5.70 21.52
C ARG A 10 -16.86 -6.95 22.36
N ALA A 11 -15.91 -7.89 22.32
CA ALA A 11 -15.98 -9.14 23.07
C ALA A 11 -15.93 -8.93 24.59
N GLY A 12 -15.21 -7.92 25.09
CA GLY A 12 -15.09 -7.59 26.52
C GLY A 12 -16.12 -6.59 27.06
N ARG A 13 -17.24 -6.36 26.36
CA ARG A 13 -18.26 -5.34 26.75
C ARG A 13 -18.99 -5.66 28.05
N ASP A 14 -19.05 -6.93 28.42
CA ASP A 14 -19.65 -7.42 29.66
C ASP A 14 -18.75 -7.22 30.89
N LYS A 15 -17.52 -6.70 30.69
CA LYS A 15 -16.48 -6.49 31.70
C LYS A 15 -15.93 -7.78 32.30
N GLU A 16 -16.24 -8.93 31.72
CA GLU A 16 -15.62 -10.20 32.07
C GLU A 16 -14.32 -10.40 31.26
N ASN A 17 -13.51 -11.36 31.69
CA ASN A 17 -12.28 -11.69 30.97
C ASN A 17 -12.63 -12.32 29.60
N ALA A 18 -12.29 -11.61 28.52
CA ALA A 18 -12.40 -12.11 27.16
C ALA A 18 -11.01 -12.47 26.60
N HIS A 19 -10.87 -13.68 26.07
CA HIS A 19 -9.65 -14.11 25.38
C HIS A 19 -9.83 -13.93 23.86
N CYS A 20 -9.02 -13.03 23.27
CA CYS A 20 -8.99 -12.81 21.83
C CYS A 20 -7.78 -13.51 21.23
N THR A 21 -8.02 -14.48 20.34
CA THR A 21 -6.96 -15.29 19.71
C THR A 21 -6.96 -15.06 18.21
N ILE A 22 -5.76 -14.84 17.65
CA ILE A 22 -5.54 -14.87 16.21
C ILE A 22 -4.91 -16.21 15.86
N LEU A 23 -5.53 -16.92 14.92
CA LEU A 23 -4.93 -18.07 14.25
C LEU A 23 -4.39 -17.55 12.91
N TYR A 24 -3.11 -17.79 12.64
CA TYR A 24 -2.45 -17.26 11.46
C TYR A 24 -1.51 -18.30 10.83
N ILE A 25 -1.69 -18.53 9.53
CA ILE A 25 -0.85 -19.42 8.72
C ILE A 25 0.11 -18.59 7.87
N ASP A 26 1.40 -18.60 8.22
CA ASP A 26 2.45 -17.82 7.56
C ASP A 26 2.97 -18.43 6.24
N ALA A 27 2.54 -19.64 5.88
CA ALA A 27 3.12 -20.38 4.77
C ALA A 27 2.93 -19.68 3.41
N GLY A 28 3.97 -18.99 2.90
CA GLY A 28 3.93 -18.28 1.63
C GLY A 28 3.56 -16.79 1.73
N SER A 29 3.49 -16.22 2.94
CA SER A 29 3.20 -14.79 3.13
C SER A 29 4.28 -13.89 2.53
N GLU A 30 5.56 -14.28 2.60
CA GLU A 30 6.66 -13.51 2.00
C GLU A 30 6.44 -13.32 0.49
N LYS A 31 6.06 -14.40 -0.21
CA LYS A 31 5.71 -14.35 -1.62
C LYS A 31 4.49 -13.47 -1.86
N ALA A 32 3.46 -13.57 -1.04
CA ALA A 32 2.26 -12.74 -1.16
C ALA A 32 2.55 -11.24 -0.94
N ILE A 33 3.43 -10.90 0.01
CA ILE A 33 3.87 -9.52 0.22
C ILE A 33 4.59 -9.04 -1.04
N ARG A 34 5.65 -9.74 -1.45
CA ARG A 34 6.53 -9.33 -2.54
C ARG A 34 5.88 -9.33 -3.92
N GLU A 35 5.05 -10.32 -4.24
CA GLU A 35 4.49 -10.50 -5.59
C GLU A 35 3.03 -10.02 -5.72
N ILE A 36 2.34 -9.67 -4.62
CA ILE A 36 0.93 -9.22 -4.68
C ILE A 36 0.74 -7.86 -4.01
N LEU A 37 1.21 -7.68 -2.77
CA LEU A 37 1.05 -6.41 -2.05
C LEU A 37 1.96 -5.31 -2.60
N ASP A 38 3.15 -5.70 -3.08
CA ASP A 38 4.16 -4.81 -3.63
C ASP A 38 4.01 -4.64 -5.15
N GLU A 39 3.17 -5.44 -5.81
CA GLU A 39 2.86 -5.30 -7.23
C GLU A 39 1.81 -4.18 -7.44
N PRO A 40 2.17 -3.03 -8.04
CA PRO A 40 1.20 -1.95 -8.30
C PRO A 40 0.15 -2.34 -9.36
N ASP A 41 0.49 -3.22 -10.31
CA ASP A 41 -0.44 -3.70 -11.32
C ASP A 41 -1.40 -4.74 -10.72
N HIS A 42 -2.64 -4.30 -10.56
CA HIS A 42 -3.65 -5.10 -9.89
C HIS A 42 -4.02 -6.40 -10.63
N LEU A 43 -3.92 -6.43 -11.96
CA LEU A 43 -4.16 -7.64 -12.75
C LEU A 43 -3.05 -8.65 -12.52
N LYS A 44 -1.79 -8.22 -12.58
CA LYS A 44 -0.63 -9.07 -12.28
C LYS A 44 -0.69 -9.62 -10.85
N ALA A 45 -1.05 -8.77 -9.90
CA ALA A 45 -1.23 -9.15 -8.50
C ALA A 45 -2.32 -10.24 -8.35
N ASN A 46 -3.45 -10.13 -9.07
CA ASN A 46 -4.50 -11.15 -9.04
C ASN A 46 -4.07 -12.46 -9.73
N ASP A 47 -3.33 -12.39 -10.83
CA ASP A 47 -2.80 -13.58 -11.49
C ASP A 47 -1.87 -14.38 -10.57
N VAL A 48 -1.00 -13.69 -9.82
CA VAL A 48 -0.15 -14.32 -8.80
C VAL A 48 -1.00 -14.97 -7.71
N ARG A 49 -1.99 -14.25 -7.18
CA ARG A 49 -2.93 -14.77 -6.14
C ARG A 49 -3.60 -16.06 -6.61
N GLU A 50 -4.13 -16.09 -7.84
CA GLU A 50 -4.78 -17.27 -8.40
C GLU A 50 -3.82 -18.45 -8.58
N ARG A 51 -2.60 -18.19 -9.06
CA ARG A 51 -1.56 -19.23 -9.16
C ARG A 51 -1.22 -19.80 -7.79
N MET A 52 -1.05 -18.96 -6.77
CA MET A 52 -0.76 -19.42 -5.41
C MET A 52 -1.89 -20.28 -4.85
N GLN A 53 -3.14 -19.88 -5.06
CA GLN A 53 -4.31 -20.65 -4.62
C GLN A 53 -4.37 -22.02 -5.32
N LYS A 54 -4.14 -22.08 -6.63
CA LYS A 54 -4.12 -23.33 -7.42
C LYS A 54 -2.99 -24.28 -7.01
N GLN A 55 -1.86 -23.74 -6.54
CA GLN A 55 -0.73 -24.52 -6.02
C GLN A 55 -0.97 -25.07 -4.61
N GLY A 56 -2.12 -24.81 -4.00
CA GLY A 56 -2.44 -25.28 -2.66
C GLY A 56 -1.75 -24.48 -1.55
N ASN A 57 -1.26 -23.26 -1.84
CA ASN A 57 -0.74 -22.38 -0.79
C ASN A 57 -1.91 -21.90 0.08
N GLN A 58 -2.03 -22.45 1.29
CA GLN A 58 -3.05 -22.07 2.27
C GLN A 58 -2.46 -21.06 3.26
N THR A 59 -2.27 -19.81 2.83
CA THR A 59 -1.95 -18.71 3.76
C THR A 59 -3.14 -17.80 3.95
N ASP A 60 -3.34 -17.36 5.19
CA ASP A 60 -4.44 -16.49 5.57
C ASP A 60 -4.39 -15.13 4.88
N VAL A 61 -3.22 -14.67 4.40
CA VAL A 61 -3.13 -13.40 3.64
C VAL A 61 -3.87 -13.49 2.30
N LEU A 62 -4.04 -14.68 1.71
CA LEU A 62 -4.79 -14.82 0.45
C LEU A 62 -6.28 -14.52 0.62
N VAL A 63 -6.84 -14.62 1.83
CA VAL A 63 -8.26 -14.36 2.10
C VAL A 63 -8.62 -12.87 1.96
N PRO A 64 -8.00 -11.92 2.69
CA PRO A 64 -8.27 -10.50 2.48
C PRO A 64 -7.81 -10.04 1.08
N LEU A 65 -6.75 -10.64 0.52
CA LEU A 65 -6.35 -10.39 -0.86
C LEU A 65 -7.43 -10.83 -1.86
N TYR A 66 -8.10 -11.97 -1.65
CA TYR A 66 -9.20 -12.39 -2.51
C TYR A 66 -10.32 -11.35 -2.52
N PHE A 67 -10.76 -10.85 -1.37
CA PHE A 67 -11.82 -9.83 -1.31
C PHE A 67 -11.39 -8.50 -1.94
N LEU A 68 -10.14 -8.10 -1.71
CA LEU A 68 -9.57 -6.90 -2.34
C LEU A 68 -9.54 -7.05 -3.87
N LEU A 69 -8.88 -8.09 -4.36
CA LEU A 69 -8.65 -8.31 -5.79
C LEU A 69 -9.91 -8.72 -6.55
N SER A 70 -10.96 -9.20 -5.87
CA SER A 70 -12.26 -9.46 -6.50
C SER A 70 -13.11 -8.19 -6.63
N SER A 71 -12.90 -7.20 -5.74
CA SER A 71 -13.66 -5.93 -5.75
C SER A 71 -13.17 -4.96 -6.82
N PHE A 72 -11.87 -5.02 -7.13
CA PHE A 72 -11.19 -4.22 -8.14
C PHE A 72 -10.69 -5.19 -9.21
N LYS A 73 -11.14 -5.12 -10.46
CA LYS A 73 -10.69 -6.07 -11.49
C LYS A 73 -9.57 -5.47 -12.33
N SER A 74 -9.91 -4.47 -13.14
CA SER A 74 -8.95 -3.60 -13.82
C SER A 74 -9.53 -2.19 -13.93
N ARG A 75 -8.63 -1.22 -14.20
CA ARG A 75 -9.02 0.18 -14.40
C ARG A 75 -9.96 0.30 -15.59
N GLU A 76 -9.63 -0.38 -16.69
CA GLU A 76 -10.32 -0.31 -17.96
C GLU A 76 -11.72 -0.94 -17.88
N GLU A 77 -11.86 -2.10 -17.22
CA GLU A 77 -13.16 -2.74 -17.02
C GLU A 77 -14.05 -1.85 -16.14
N GLU A 78 -13.52 -1.30 -15.03
CA GLU A 78 -14.30 -0.43 -14.14
C GLU A 78 -14.69 0.89 -14.81
N GLN A 79 -13.80 1.53 -15.57
CA GLN A 79 -14.12 2.72 -16.37
C GLN A 79 -15.22 2.42 -17.40
N SER A 80 -15.06 1.34 -18.18
CA SER A 80 -16.03 0.92 -19.18
C SER A 80 -17.40 0.63 -18.58
N ASP A 81 -17.46 -0.06 -17.44
CA ASP A 81 -18.70 -0.40 -16.75
C ASP A 81 -19.45 0.85 -16.26
N ILE A 82 -18.72 1.83 -15.73
CA ILE A 82 -19.30 3.08 -15.26
C ILE A 82 -19.82 3.90 -16.44
N SER A 83 -19.02 4.05 -17.51
CA SER A 83 -19.42 4.76 -18.72
C SER A 83 -20.61 4.10 -19.41
N GLU A 84 -20.66 2.77 -19.49
CA GLU A 84 -21.82 2.04 -20.04
C GLU A 84 -23.09 2.32 -19.22
N LEU A 85 -23.02 2.20 -17.89
CA LEU A 85 -24.17 2.48 -17.03
C LEU A 85 -24.64 3.93 -17.15
N TRP A 86 -23.68 4.86 -17.18
CA TRP A 86 -23.91 6.28 -17.40
C TRP A 86 -24.66 6.55 -18.73
N GLN A 87 -24.08 6.12 -19.84
CA GLN A 87 -24.58 6.41 -21.18
C GLN A 87 -25.92 5.72 -21.46
N THR A 88 -26.10 4.48 -20.99
CA THR A 88 -27.29 3.68 -21.31
C THR A 88 -28.47 3.92 -20.36
N LYS A 89 -28.23 4.29 -19.10
CA LYS A 89 -29.28 4.42 -18.08
C LYS A 89 -29.57 5.84 -17.65
N LEU A 90 -28.56 6.70 -17.61
CA LEU A 90 -28.68 8.02 -16.98
C LEU A 90 -28.69 9.14 -18.02
N LEU A 91 -28.00 9.00 -19.15
CA LEU A 91 -27.91 10.08 -20.16
C LEU A 91 -29.28 10.65 -20.60
N GLY A 92 -30.32 9.82 -20.69
CA GLY A 92 -31.68 10.28 -21.02
C GLY A 92 -32.28 11.29 -20.03
N SER A 93 -31.80 11.31 -18.79
CA SER A 93 -32.19 12.29 -17.76
C SER A 93 -31.62 13.69 -18.02
N PHE A 94 -30.58 13.81 -18.85
CA PHE A 94 -29.89 15.07 -19.15
C PHE A 94 -30.79 16.09 -19.88
N ASN A 95 -31.66 15.62 -20.78
CA ASN A 95 -32.51 16.48 -21.63
C ASN A 95 -33.88 16.78 -20.99
N GLY A 96 -33.90 17.12 -19.69
CA GLY A 96 -35.16 17.36 -18.95
C GLY A 96 -35.95 16.09 -18.63
N GLY A 97 -35.26 14.94 -18.60
CA GLY A 97 -35.85 13.65 -18.29
C GLY A 97 -36.19 13.47 -16.80
N ALA A 98 -36.60 12.25 -16.44
CA ALA A 98 -36.99 11.94 -15.07
C ALA A 98 -35.84 12.17 -14.08
N LYS A 99 -36.15 12.86 -12.97
CA LYS A 99 -35.23 13.06 -11.83
C LYS A 99 -34.87 11.76 -11.10
N THR A 100 -35.60 10.68 -11.40
CA THR A 100 -35.43 9.38 -10.78
C THR A 100 -35.47 8.30 -11.86
N VAL A 101 -34.46 7.43 -11.87
CA VAL A 101 -34.28 6.35 -12.85
C VAL A 101 -34.30 5.00 -12.13
N GLN A 102 -34.97 4.00 -12.70
CA GLN A 102 -34.93 2.63 -12.20
C GLN A 102 -33.88 1.81 -12.95
N ILE A 103 -32.98 1.16 -12.21
CA ILE A 103 -31.92 0.31 -12.77
C ILE A 103 -32.08 -1.10 -12.20
N HIS A 104 -32.55 -2.04 -13.01
CA HIS A 104 -32.79 -3.43 -12.58
C HIS A 104 -31.51 -4.27 -12.49
N PHE A 105 -31.49 -5.26 -11.60
CA PHE A 105 -30.47 -6.32 -11.55
C PHE A 105 -31.13 -7.70 -11.36
N ARG A 106 -30.44 -8.76 -11.83
CA ARG A 106 -30.96 -10.13 -11.87
C ARG A 106 -30.14 -11.14 -11.06
N SER A 107 -29.05 -10.69 -10.46
CA SER A 107 -28.19 -11.48 -9.57
C SER A 107 -27.47 -10.59 -8.57
N GLU A 108 -26.93 -11.19 -7.51
CA GLU A 108 -26.09 -10.51 -6.50
C GLU A 108 -24.81 -9.94 -7.12
N THR A 109 -24.17 -10.67 -8.06
CA THR A 109 -23.00 -10.18 -8.79
C THR A 109 -23.33 -8.93 -9.61
N GLU A 110 -24.48 -8.93 -10.29
CA GLU A 110 -24.93 -7.77 -11.07
C GLU A 110 -25.32 -6.60 -10.16
N CYS A 111 -25.97 -6.88 -9.02
CA CYS A 111 -26.27 -5.89 -8.00
C CYS A 111 -25.00 -5.20 -7.51
N SER A 112 -24.00 -5.97 -7.09
CA SER A 112 -22.71 -5.47 -6.60
C SER A 112 -21.97 -4.64 -7.65
N LYS A 113 -21.95 -5.13 -8.91
CA LYS A 113 -21.32 -4.43 -10.03
C LYS A 113 -21.98 -3.07 -10.32
N ARG A 114 -23.32 -3.05 -10.41
CA ARG A 114 -24.09 -1.83 -10.68
C ARG A 114 -24.02 -0.85 -9.52
N GLU A 115 -24.12 -1.34 -8.27
CA GLU A 115 -24.01 -0.50 -7.08
C GLU A 115 -22.66 0.20 -7.02
N LYS A 116 -21.56 -0.50 -7.33
CA LYS A 116 -20.23 0.11 -7.43
C LYS A 116 -20.23 1.27 -8.42
N CYS A 117 -20.80 1.08 -9.62
CA CYS A 117 -20.87 2.11 -10.65
C CYS A 117 -21.73 3.31 -10.21
N ILE A 118 -22.91 3.06 -9.65
CA ILE A 118 -23.81 4.09 -9.11
C ILE A 118 -23.11 4.89 -8.02
N TYR A 119 -22.37 4.22 -7.14
CA TYR A 119 -21.58 4.88 -6.10
C TYR A 119 -20.45 5.75 -6.66
N ARG A 120 -19.75 5.33 -7.73
CA ARG A 120 -18.76 6.19 -8.41
C ARG A 120 -19.40 7.45 -8.99
N LEU A 121 -20.54 7.28 -9.66
CA LEU A 121 -21.31 8.41 -10.19
C LEU A 121 -21.86 9.31 -9.07
N LYS A 122 -22.13 8.77 -7.89
CA LYS A 122 -22.48 9.55 -6.70
C LYS A 122 -21.32 10.41 -6.20
N ILE A 123 -20.09 9.87 -6.21
CA ILE A 123 -18.88 10.66 -5.90
C ILE A 123 -18.73 11.84 -6.86
N LEU A 124 -19.02 11.64 -8.15
CA LEU A 124 -18.94 12.69 -9.18
C LEU A 124 -20.12 13.69 -9.15
N GLY A 125 -21.11 13.47 -8.28
CA GLY A 125 -22.32 14.31 -8.20
C GLY A 125 -23.33 14.09 -9.33
N ILE A 126 -23.11 13.08 -10.17
CA ILE A 126 -24.03 12.67 -11.25
C ILE A 126 -25.24 11.93 -10.69
N VAL A 127 -25.00 11.11 -9.67
CA VAL A 127 -26.05 10.54 -8.82
C VAL A 127 -26.11 11.36 -7.54
N ARG A 128 -27.30 11.84 -7.18
CA ARG A 128 -27.51 12.50 -5.89
C ARG A 128 -27.62 11.47 -4.78
N ASP A 129 -28.49 10.49 -4.97
CA ASP A 129 -28.67 9.39 -4.04
C ASP A 129 -29.24 8.15 -4.73
N TYR A 130 -29.21 7.01 -4.04
CA TYR A 130 -29.88 5.80 -4.52
C TYR A 130 -30.43 4.95 -3.38
N THR A 131 -31.50 4.21 -3.66
CA THR A 131 -32.04 3.20 -2.76
C THR A 131 -32.13 1.86 -3.48
N VAL A 132 -31.69 0.78 -2.83
CA VAL A 132 -31.82 -0.59 -3.36
C VAL A 132 -33.16 -1.18 -2.91
N ARG A 133 -33.90 -1.77 -3.85
CA ARG A 133 -35.11 -2.54 -3.59
C ARG A 133 -34.90 -3.98 -4.05
N TYR A 134 -34.99 -4.90 -3.11
CA TYR A 134 -34.95 -6.34 -3.39
C TYR A 134 -36.37 -6.87 -3.57
N VAL A 135 -36.51 -7.86 -4.45
CA VAL A 135 -37.68 -8.71 -4.54
C VAL A 135 -37.24 -10.11 -4.10
N GLU A 136 -37.85 -10.62 -3.03
CA GLU A 136 -37.64 -12.00 -2.60
C GLU A 136 -38.31 -12.95 -3.60
N LEU A 137 -37.51 -13.46 -4.54
CA LEU A 137 -37.88 -14.54 -5.43
C LEU A 137 -36.86 -15.66 -5.25
N GLU A 138 -37.19 -16.71 -4.49
CA GLU A 138 -36.32 -17.88 -4.45
C GLU A 138 -36.27 -18.53 -5.84
N PRO A 139 -35.08 -18.91 -6.38
CA PRO A 139 -33.74 -18.93 -5.76
C PRO A 139 -32.83 -17.75 -6.19
N LYS A 140 -33.37 -16.63 -6.72
CA LYS A 140 -32.57 -15.51 -7.26
C LYS A 140 -32.96 -14.18 -6.64
N GLN A 141 -32.00 -13.52 -5.98
CA GLN A 141 -32.15 -12.11 -5.64
C GLN A 141 -32.19 -11.27 -6.92
N VAL A 142 -33.37 -10.75 -7.21
CA VAL A 142 -33.61 -9.76 -8.26
C VAL A 142 -34.11 -8.48 -7.61
N GLY A 143 -33.94 -7.35 -8.29
CA GLY A 143 -34.33 -6.07 -7.73
C GLY A 143 -34.04 -4.91 -8.65
N TRP A 144 -34.09 -3.71 -8.08
CA TRP A 144 -33.72 -2.49 -8.78
C TRP A 144 -33.17 -1.43 -7.83
N PHE A 145 -32.35 -0.55 -8.40
CA PHE A 145 -31.96 0.71 -7.80
C PHE A 145 -32.95 1.78 -8.20
N LEU A 146 -33.42 2.57 -7.24
CA LEU A 146 -34.07 3.85 -7.47
C LEU A 146 -33.00 4.94 -7.37
N VAL A 147 -32.57 5.47 -8.50
CA VAL A 147 -31.43 6.40 -8.61
C VAL A 147 -31.95 7.81 -8.81
N GLU A 148 -31.61 8.72 -7.90
CA GLU A 148 -31.88 10.15 -8.03
C GLU A 148 -30.74 10.85 -8.77
N THR A 149 -31.06 11.58 -9.82
CA THR A 149 -30.06 12.27 -10.64
C THR A 149 -29.62 13.58 -9.99
N GLY A 150 -28.33 13.89 -10.13
CA GLY A 150 -27.70 15.09 -9.57
C GLY A 150 -27.76 16.31 -10.49
N GLU A 151 -26.82 17.24 -10.33
CA GLU A 151 -26.64 18.40 -11.20
C GLU A 151 -25.48 18.17 -12.18
N TRP A 152 -25.76 18.32 -13.47
CA TRP A 152 -24.94 17.78 -14.56
C TRP A 152 -24.05 18.87 -15.17
N ARG A 153 -23.62 19.83 -14.33
CA ARG A 153 -22.81 20.96 -14.77
C ARG A 153 -21.34 20.65 -14.58
N ILE A 154 -20.52 21.04 -15.55
CA ILE A 154 -19.07 20.78 -15.55
C ILE A 154 -18.40 21.32 -14.28
N ASP A 155 -18.82 22.51 -13.81
CA ASP A 155 -18.31 23.11 -12.57
C ASP A 155 -18.67 22.28 -11.33
N MET A 156 -19.87 21.69 -11.30
CA MET A 156 -20.29 20.80 -10.22
C MET A 156 -19.54 19.46 -10.23
N ILE A 157 -19.33 18.86 -11.41
CA ILE A 157 -18.55 17.62 -11.57
C ILE A 157 -17.13 17.84 -11.06
N ARG A 158 -16.47 18.91 -11.52
CA ARG A 158 -15.11 19.28 -11.09
C ARG A 158 -15.05 19.55 -9.59
N LYS A 159 -16.06 20.21 -9.02
CA LYS A 159 -16.15 20.46 -7.58
C LYS A 159 -16.29 19.17 -6.77
N CYS A 160 -17.16 18.25 -7.19
CA CYS A 160 -17.37 16.97 -6.52
C CYS A 160 -16.11 16.09 -6.57
N LEU A 161 -15.49 15.98 -7.75
CA LEU A 161 -14.21 15.28 -7.92
C LEU A 161 -13.11 15.91 -7.05
N SER A 162 -12.95 17.24 -7.10
CA SER A 162 -12.00 17.98 -6.27
C SER A 162 -12.19 17.69 -4.78
N THR A 163 -13.44 17.74 -4.31
CA THR A 163 -13.80 17.49 -2.92
C THR A 163 -13.45 16.07 -2.49
N TYR A 164 -13.59 15.09 -3.38
CA TYR A 164 -13.21 13.70 -3.11
C TYR A 164 -11.69 13.54 -3.03
N LEU A 165 -10.95 14.03 -4.03
CA LEU A 165 -9.49 13.90 -4.10
C LEU A 165 -8.79 14.63 -2.93
N ALA A 166 -9.29 15.81 -2.54
CA ALA A 166 -8.73 16.62 -1.46
C ALA A 166 -8.83 15.97 -0.06
N LYS A 167 -9.66 14.92 0.10
CA LYS A 167 -9.68 14.11 1.34
C LYS A 167 -8.39 13.32 1.55
N TYR A 168 -7.65 13.08 0.47
CA TYR A 168 -6.54 12.14 0.44
C TYR A 168 -5.21 12.79 0.04
N LYS A 169 -5.24 13.75 -0.90
CA LYS A 169 -4.04 14.36 -1.47
C LYS A 169 -4.01 15.88 -1.31
N PHE A 170 -2.83 16.45 -1.50
CA PHE A 170 -2.57 17.89 -1.43
C PHE A 170 -3.16 18.65 -2.62
N GLN A 171 -3.29 19.96 -2.50
CA GLN A 171 -4.07 20.78 -3.43
C GLN A 171 -3.48 20.77 -4.84
N GLU A 172 -2.15 20.80 -4.96
CA GLU A 172 -1.44 20.82 -6.23
C GLU A 172 -1.68 19.53 -7.02
N PHE A 173 -1.67 18.36 -6.36
CA PHE A 173 -2.06 17.08 -6.98
C PHE A 173 -3.52 17.14 -7.46
N VAL A 174 -4.42 17.67 -6.63
CA VAL A 174 -5.84 17.80 -7.00
C VAL A 174 -6.00 18.68 -8.25
N GLN A 175 -5.30 19.82 -8.33
CA GLN A 175 -5.35 20.68 -9.51
C GLN A 175 -4.78 20.00 -10.76
N GLN A 176 -3.67 19.27 -10.61
CA GLN A 176 -3.10 18.49 -11.70
C GLN A 176 -4.12 17.47 -12.23
N GLN A 177 -4.77 16.69 -11.36
CA GLN A 177 -5.79 15.73 -11.78
C GLN A 177 -7.03 16.40 -12.40
N LEU A 178 -7.48 17.54 -11.87
CA LEU A 178 -8.61 18.29 -12.44
C LEU A 178 -8.31 18.88 -13.82
N SER A 179 -7.03 19.11 -14.16
CA SER A 179 -6.64 19.60 -15.48
C SER A 179 -6.90 18.57 -16.60
N ARG A 180 -7.02 17.27 -16.24
CA ARG A 180 -7.42 16.19 -17.15
C ARG A 180 -8.91 16.23 -17.53
N VAL A 181 -9.72 17.01 -16.81
CA VAL A 181 -11.14 17.25 -17.12
C VAL A 181 -11.27 18.60 -17.84
N TYR A 182 -10.97 18.58 -19.14
CA TYR A 182 -10.89 19.76 -20.00
C TYR A 182 -12.04 19.90 -20.99
N ALA A 183 -12.94 18.92 -21.09
CA ALA A 183 -14.05 18.95 -22.03
C ALA A 183 -15.00 20.13 -21.79
N ASP A 184 -15.47 20.73 -22.88
CA ASP A 184 -16.42 21.85 -22.88
C ASP A 184 -17.89 21.41 -22.86
N ASN A 185 -18.15 20.11 -23.02
CA ASN A 185 -19.50 19.55 -22.92
C ASN A 185 -19.64 18.58 -21.72
N PRO A 186 -20.82 18.54 -21.07
CA PRO A 186 -20.99 17.75 -19.86
C PRO A 186 -20.81 16.23 -20.04
N ILE A 187 -21.09 15.69 -21.22
CA ILE A 187 -21.03 14.23 -21.46
C ILE A 187 -19.57 13.77 -21.43
N GLU A 188 -18.72 14.41 -22.24
CA GLU A 188 -17.28 14.13 -22.25
C GLU A 188 -16.62 14.47 -20.90
N ALA A 189 -17.08 15.52 -20.22
CA ALA A 189 -16.58 15.86 -18.89
C ALA A 189 -16.87 14.77 -17.85
N VAL A 190 -17.99 14.06 -17.97
CA VAL A 190 -18.29 12.90 -17.11
C VAL A 190 -17.34 11.74 -17.41
N ASP A 191 -17.13 11.39 -18.67
CA ASP A 191 -16.23 10.29 -19.03
C ASP A 191 -14.78 10.58 -18.59
N GLN A 192 -14.29 11.82 -18.79
CA GLN A 192 -12.98 12.25 -18.27
C GLN A 192 -12.91 12.21 -16.74
N ALA A 193 -13.98 12.61 -16.05
CA ALA A 193 -14.03 12.56 -14.59
C ALA A 193 -14.09 11.13 -14.04
N ILE A 194 -14.73 10.20 -14.77
CA ILE A 194 -14.71 8.76 -14.47
C ILE A 194 -13.28 8.23 -14.57
N GLU A 195 -12.57 8.54 -15.65
CA GLU A 195 -11.17 8.12 -15.85
C GLU A 195 -10.30 8.58 -14.67
N VAL A 196 -10.32 9.87 -14.35
CA VAL A 196 -9.54 10.46 -13.24
C VAL A 196 -9.91 9.84 -11.89
N LEU A 197 -11.21 9.63 -11.63
CA LEU A 197 -11.67 9.04 -10.38
C LEU A 197 -11.21 7.58 -10.24
N VAL A 198 -11.36 6.77 -11.29
CA VAL A 198 -10.97 5.36 -11.27
C VAL A 198 -9.47 5.23 -11.14
N ASP A 199 -8.69 6.01 -11.87
CA ASP A 199 -7.23 6.04 -11.71
C ASP A 199 -6.85 6.31 -10.26
N PHE A 200 -7.39 7.39 -9.69
CA PHE A 200 -7.12 7.75 -8.31
C PHE A 200 -7.52 6.65 -7.32
N ILE A 201 -8.62 5.93 -7.56
CA ILE A 201 -9.04 4.80 -6.71
C ILE A 201 -7.99 3.69 -6.74
N TYR A 202 -7.50 3.33 -7.92
CA TYR A 202 -6.50 2.28 -8.06
C TYR A 202 -5.14 2.72 -7.50
N ASP A 203 -4.73 3.96 -7.74
CA ASP A 203 -3.46 4.51 -7.28
C ASP A 203 -3.43 4.69 -5.75
N ALA A 204 -4.45 5.35 -5.18
CA ALA A 204 -4.43 5.72 -3.77
C ALA A 204 -5.25 4.77 -2.88
N ILE A 205 -6.47 4.41 -3.29
CA ILE A 205 -7.39 3.69 -2.38
C ILE A 205 -7.06 2.20 -2.30
N VAL A 206 -6.72 1.57 -3.42
CA VAL A 206 -6.27 0.17 -3.43
C VAL A 206 -4.94 0.04 -2.69
N ALA A 207 -3.98 0.95 -2.92
CA ALA A 207 -2.72 0.98 -2.20
C ALA A 207 -2.92 1.04 -0.68
N LYS A 208 -3.85 1.87 -0.19
CA LYS A 208 -4.18 1.97 1.25
C LYS A 208 -4.72 0.66 1.81
N ARG A 209 -5.55 -0.04 1.04
CA ARG A 209 -6.05 -1.37 1.45
C ARG A 209 -4.94 -2.43 1.45
N LYS A 210 -4.03 -2.39 0.48
CA LYS A 210 -2.83 -3.26 0.47
C LYS A 210 -1.95 -2.97 1.70
N GLU A 211 -1.73 -1.71 2.05
CA GLU A 211 -0.96 -1.32 3.24
C GLU A 211 -1.61 -1.80 4.54
N ALA A 212 -2.93 -1.66 4.68
CA ALA A 212 -3.64 -2.17 5.85
C ALA A 212 -3.51 -3.70 6.02
N ILE A 213 -3.53 -4.44 4.90
CA ILE A 213 -3.27 -5.89 4.89
C ILE A 213 -1.81 -6.17 5.27
N ARG A 214 -0.84 -5.45 4.66
CA ARG A 214 0.59 -5.59 4.94
C ARG A 214 0.88 -5.41 6.43
N ASN A 215 0.40 -4.31 7.02
CA ASN A 215 0.58 -4.00 8.43
C ASN A 215 0.12 -5.18 9.30
N MET A 216 -1.08 -5.72 9.06
CA MET A 216 -1.62 -6.82 9.86
C MET A 216 -0.81 -8.12 9.68
N VAL A 217 -0.43 -8.43 8.44
CA VAL A 217 0.40 -9.60 8.10
C VAL A 217 1.75 -9.51 8.79
N GLN A 218 2.45 -8.39 8.67
CA GLN A 218 3.76 -8.19 9.31
C GLN A 218 3.66 -8.37 10.81
N MET A 219 2.64 -7.78 11.46
CA MET A 219 2.45 -7.97 12.89
C MET A 219 2.16 -9.42 13.32
N CYS A 220 1.41 -10.18 12.51
CA CYS A 220 1.21 -11.61 12.80
C CYS A 220 2.49 -12.42 12.62
N ARG A 221 3.34 -12.04 11.66
CA ARG A 221 4.61 -12.70 11.38
C ARG A 221 5.62 -12.42 12.47
N ASP A 222 5.77 -11.16 12.86
CA ASP A 222 6.67 -10.65 13.91
C ASP A 222 6.14 -10.88 15.34
N TYR A 223 5.22 -11.82 15.49
CA TYR A 223 4.68 -12.19 16.79
C TYR A 223 5.74 -12.89 17.65
N GLU A 224 6.12 -12.27 18.76
CA GLU A 224 6.93 -12.90 19.82
C GLU A 224 6.08 -13.37 21.00
N GLY A 225 4.97 -12.69 21.27
CA GLY A 225 4.09 -12.98 22.41
C GLY A 225 2.92 -12.00 22.52
N SER A 226 1.89 -12.36 23.28
CA SER A 226 0.63 -11.59 23.37
C SER A 226 0.82 -10.14 23.83
N ASP A 227 1.72 -9.89 24.78
CA ASP A 227 2.00 -8.54 25.28
C ASP A 227 2.69 -7.66 24.22
N SER A 228 3.67 -8.20 23.50
CA SER A 228 4.34 -7.50 22.40
C SER A 228 3.36 -7.15 21.29
N PHE A 229 2.48 -8.09 20.94
CA PHE A 229 1.46 -7.91 19.92
C PHE A 229 0.45 -6.83 20.32
N ARG A 230 -0.03 -6.87 21.57
CA ARG A 230 -0.91 -5.84 22.14
C ARG A 230 -0.24 -4.47 22.13
N ALA A 231 1.02 -4.39 22.55
CA ALA A 231 1.76 -3.13 22.57
C ALA A 231 1.92 -2.53 21.16
N SER A 232 2.16 -3.36 20.15
CA SER A 232 2.24 -2.92 18.75
C SER A 232 0.89 -2.41 18.21
N ILE A 233 -0.23 -3.07 18.57
CA ILE A 233 -1.57 -2.57 18.21
C ILE A 233 -1.83 -1.22 18.88
N LEU A 234 -1.54 -1.10 20.17
CA LEU A 234 -1.77 0.15 20.91
C LEU A 234 -0.93 1.28 20.33
N ALA A 235 0.34 1.04 20.05
CA ALA A 235 1.21 2.06 19.43
C ALA A 235 0.75 2.49 18.03
N TYR A 236 0.10 1.60 17.27
CA TYR A 236 -0.54 1.95 16.01
C TYR A 236 -1.76 2.87 16.22
N LEU A 237 -2.58 2.60 17.25
CA LEU A 237 -3.83 3.32 17.51
C LEU A 237 -3.63 4.66 18.23
N GLU A 238 -2.66 4.72 19.14
CA GLU A 238 -2.44 5.86 20.02
C GLU A 238 -1.73 7.03 19.29
N GLU A 239 -1.99 8.26 19.72
CA GLU A 239 -1.19 9.40 19.28
C GLU A 239 0.18 9.36 19.97
N SER A 240 1.24 9.47 19.20
CA SER A 240 2.59 9.64 19.70
C SER A 240 3.04 11.11 19.58
N PRO A 241 4.14 11.51 20.23
CA PRO A 241 4.76 12.83 20.04
C PRO A 241 5.11 13.16 18.57
N PHE A 242 5.18 12.16 17.69
CA PHE A 242 5.51 12.32 16.28
C PHE A 242 4.27 12.53 15.39
N THR A 243 3.06 12.43 15.95
CA THR A 243 1.82 12.41 15.15
C THR A 243 1.64 13.67 14.32
N ASP A 244 1.84 14.85 14.92
CA ASP A 244 1.66 16.13 14.22
C ASP A 244 2.72 16.34 13.14
N GLU A 245 3.98 16.04 13.46
CA GLU A 245 5.09 16.16 12.54
C GLU A 245 4.90 15.25 11.32
N LEU A 246 4.59 13.96 11.53
CA LEU A 246 4.39 13.01 10.44
C LEU A 246 3.10 13.25 9.65
N ASN A 247 2.04 13.75 10.28
CA ASN A 247 0.86 14.22 9.55
C ASN A 247 1.21 15.37 8.61
N SER A 248 2.14 16.25 8.98
CA SER A 248 2.61 17.34 8.11
C SER A 248 3.37 16.83 6.87
N TRP A 249 3.83 15.57 6.86
CA TRP A 249 4.55 14.95 5.74
C TRP A 249 3.63 14.26 4.74
N ARG A 250 2.40 13.85 5.13
CA ARG A 250 1.39 13.16 4.28
C ARG A 250 0.90 13.94 3.05
N ARG A 251 1.49 15.11 2.80
CA ARG A 251 1.14 16.07 1.75
C ARG A 251 2.38 16.69 1.12
N LYS A 252 3.55 16.08 1.33
CA LYS A 252 4.85 16.56 0.86
C LYS A 252 5.54 15.46 0.07
N SER A 253 6.22 15.85 -1.00
CA SER A 253 7.10 14.93 -1.75
C SER A 253 8.35 14.59 -0.94
N PHE A 254 9.06 13.54 -1.36
CA PHE A 254 10.33 13.15 -0.74
C PHE A 254 11.36 14.30 -0.72
N GLY A 255 11.43 15.09 -1.80
CA GLY A 255 12.31 16.25 -1.88
C GLY A 255 11.92 17.40 -0.95
N GLN A 256 10.63 17.57 -0.66
CA GLN A 256 10.13 18.60 0.27
C GLN A 256 10.35 18.23 1.73
N VAL A 257 10.31 16.94 2.08
CA VAL A 257 10.67 16.47 3.43
C VAL A 257 12.19 16.44 3.58
N GLY A 258 12.86 15.71 2.69
CA GLY A 258 14.32 15.59 2.62
C GLY A 258 14.94 14.72 3.72
N LEU A 259 16.06 14.07 3.37
CA LEU A 259 16.85 13.26 4.32
C LEU A 259 17.31 14.03 5.58
N PRO A 260 17.70 15.32 5.52
CA PRO A 260 18.09 16.05 6.73
C PRO A 260 17.00 16.12 7.79
N THR A 261 15.74 16.29 7.37
CA THR A 261 14.58 16.32 8.28
C THR A 261 14.35 14.94 8.91
N ILE A 262 14.38 13.88 8.10
CA ILE A 262 14.23 12.49 8.57
C ILE A 262 15.32 12.14 9.59
N ARG A 263 16.59 12.45 9.28
CA ARG A 263 17.72 12.21 10.17
C ARG A 263 17.67 13.07 11.42
N GLY A 264 17.16 14.29 11.32
CA GLY A 264 16.92 15.18 12.45
C GLY A 264 15.97 14.53 13.46
N LEU A 265 14.82 14.03 12.99
CA LEU A 265 13.84 13.34 13.84
C LEU A 265 14.44 12.10 14.52
N LEU A 266 15.19 11.28 13.78
CA LEU A 266 15.86 10.09 14.34
C LEU A 266 16.90 10.45 15.39
N ARG A 267 17.73 11.47 15.15
CA ARG A 267 18.73 11.93 16.11
C ARG A 267 18.08 12.52 17.37
N ASP A 268 17.00 13.30 17.21
CA ASP A 268 16.27 13.86 18.34
C ASP A 268 15.64 12.76 19.22
N LEU A 269 15.38 11.58 18.66
CA LEU A 269 14.96 10.41 19.39
C LEU A 269 16.13 9.78 20.17
N GLU A 270 17.29 9.62 19.52
CA GLU A 270 18.52 9.04 20.10
C GLU A 270 19.10 9.92 21.23
N ASP A 271 19.00 11.24 21.12
CA ASP A 271 19.59 12.20 22.05
C ASP A 271 18.79 12.39 23.36
N ARG A 272 17.50 12.03 23.38
CA ARG A 272 16.63 12.21 24.56
C ARG A 272 16.87 11.13 25.62
N LYS A 273 17.55 11.51 26.71
CA LYS A 273 17.85 10.65 27.86
C LYS A 273 16.88 10.84 29.04
N ASP A 274 15.58 10.78 28.79
CA ASP A 274 14.54 10.94 29.83
C ASP A 274 13.94 9.60 30.31
N GLY A 275 14.45 8.46 29.82
CA GLY A 275 14.12 7.13 30.33
C GLY A 275 12.96 6.39 29.65
N ASP A 276 12.22 7.03 28.72
CA ASP A 276 11.15 6.38 27.92
C ASP A 276 11.48 6.29 26.42
N GLU A 277 12.73 5.91 26.13
CA GLU A 277 13.18 5.72 24.74
C GLU A 277 12.40 4.59 24.05
N ILE A 278 12.13 3.50 24.76
CA ILE A 278 11.38 2.34 24.26
C ILE A 278 9.95 2.74 23.88
N GLY A 279 9.25 3.48 24.73
CA GLY A 279 7.89 3.96 24.45
C GLY A 279 7.87 4.87 23.22
N ARG A 280 8.83 5.79 23.10
CA ARG A 280 8.96 6.65 21.92
C ARG A 280 9.25 5.89 20.65
N LEU A 281 10.21 4.97 20.65
CA LEU A 281 10.54 4.15 19.47
C LEU A 281 9.32 3.35 19.01
N ARG A 282 8.59 2.75 19.95
CA ARG A 282 7.36 2.03 19.65
C ARG A 282 6.29 2.96 19.09
N GLY A 283 6.13 4.14 19.68
CA GLY A 283 5.24 5.18 19.19
C GLY A 283 5.61 5.64 17.78
N LEU A 284 6.90 5.76 17.45
CA LEU A 284 7.37 6.12 16.12
C LEU A 284 7.01 5.04 15.09
N VAL A 285 7.33 3.76 15.37
CA VAL A 285 6.98 2.63 14.49
C VAL A 285 5.46 2.50 14.30
N GLY A 286 4.69 2.64 15.38
CA GLY A 286 3.22 2.62 15.31
C GLY A 286 2.67 3.78 14.49
N THR A 287 3.21 4.98 14.69
CA THR A 287 2.79 6.18 13.94
C THR A 287 3.16 6.08 12.48
N THR A 288 4.36 5.63 12.11
CA THR A 288 4.75 5.45 10.69
C THR A 288 3.85 4.44 9.99
N ARG A 289 3.54 3.29 10.61
CA ARG A 289 2.58 2.30 10.08
C ARG A 289 1.19 2.92 9.83
N ARG A 290 0.67 3.70 10.79
CA ARG A 290 -0.62 4.40 10.64
C ARG A 290 -0.58 5.47 9.54
N MET A 291 0.51 6.24 9.47
CA MET A 291 0.65 7.27 8.44
C MET A 291 0.77 6.66 7.05
N LEU A 292 1.47 5.53 6.90
CA LEU A 292 1.57 4.79 5.65
C LEU A 292 0.26 4.12 5.26
N GLU A 293 -0.53 3.60 6.20
CA GLU A 293 -1.89 3.13 5.89
C GLU A 293 -2.76 4.28 5.31
N ALA A 294 -2.47 5.52 5.71
CA ALA A 294 -3.16 6.69 5.23
C ALA A 294 -2.58 7.29 3.93
N ASP A 295 -1.27 7.15 3.68
CA ASP A 295 -0.53 7.64 2.52
C ASP A 295 0.61 6.67 2.13
N PRO A 296 0.30 5.52 1.48
CA PRO A 296 1.24 4.41 1.30
C PRO A 296 2.41 4.73 0.38
N GLU A 297 2.18 5.61 -0.60
CA GLU A 297 3.17 6.01 -1.62
C GLU A 297 4.20 7.01 -1.08
N ASN A 298 4.05 7.48 0.17
CA ASN A 298 4.91 8.49 0.74
C ASN A 298 6.31 7.95 1.05
N VAL A 299 7.24 8.16 0.12
CA VAL A 299 8.62 7.67 0.18
C VAL A 299 9.36 8.20 1.43
N ALA A 300 9.06 9.41 1.91
CA ALA A 300 9.70 9.95 3.12
C ALA A 300 9.25 9.20 4.38
N LEU A 301 7.94 8.96 4.52
CA LEU A 301 7.40 8.17 5.63
C LEU A 301 7.88 6.72 5.57
N ARG A 302 7.99 6.12 4.38
CA ARG A 302 8.55 4.77 4.24
C ARG A 302 10.02 4.70 4.59
N TYR A 303 10.82 5.66 4.13
CA TYR A 303 12.23 5.72 4.51
C TYR A 303 12.38 5.79 6.03
N LEU A 304 11.61 6.68 6.68
CA LEU A 304 11.58 6.78 8.13
C LEU A 304 11.11 5.46 8.78
N SER A 305 10.11 4.78 8.21
CA SER A 305 9.61 3.49 8.69
C SER A 305 10.71 2.42 8.67
N VAL A 306 11.51 2.33 7.60
CA VAL A 306 12.66 1.42 7.54
C VAL A 306 13.66 1.75 8.66
N CYS A 307 14.06 3.02 8.80
CA CYS A 307 15.01 3.43 9.83
C CYS A 307 14.47 3.18 11.24
N ALA A 308 13.20 3.52 11.51
CA ALA A 308 12.53 3.31 12.79
C ALA A 308 12.48 1.83 13.17
N ARG A 309 12.22 0.95 12.21
CA ARG A 309 12.29 -0.51 12.43
C ARG A 309 13.72 -0.98 12.65
N ALA A 310 14.69 -0.42 11.93
CA ALA A 310 16.10 -0.77 12.09
C ALA A 310 16.63 -0.41 13.50
N VAL A 311 16.21 0.71 14.10
CA VAL A 311 16.61 1.06 15.48
C VAL A 311 15.82 0.32 16.56
N SER A 312 14.66 -0.24 16.22
CA SER A 312 13.77 -0.87 17.20
C SER A 312 14.24 -2.29 17.54
N PRO A 313 14.58 -2.59 18.80
CA PRO A 313 15.16 -3.89 19.16
C PRO A 313 14.19 -5.07 19.07
N TRP A 314 12.88 -4.82 19.04
CA TRP A 314 11.83 -5.84 18.86
C TRP A 314 11.36 -6.00 17.41
N GLU A 315 11.89 -5.19 16.48
CA GLU A 315 11.58 -5.37 15.06
C GLU A 315 12.58 -6.35 14.45
N ALA A 316 12.06 -7.45 13.92
CA ALA A 316 12.86 -8.50 13.29
C ALA A 316 13.57 -7.98 12.04
N GLU A 317 14.72 -8.57 11.70
CA GLU A 317 15.47 -8.23 10.47
C GLU A 317 14.58 -8.28 9.21
N ARG A 318 13.70 -9.29 9.11
CA ARG A 318 12.75 -9.41 7.99
C ARG A 318 11.78 -8.22 7.88
N SER A 319 11.34 -7.62 8.99
CA SER A 319 10.44 -6.46 8.98
C SER A 319 11.12 -5.26 8.32
N VAL A 320 12.43 -5.11 8.55
CA VAL A 320 13.27 -4.07 7.92
C VAL A 320 13.43 -4.36 6.44
N LEU A 321 13.76 -5.60 6.06
CA LEU A 321 13.96 -6.01 4.67
C LEU A 321 12.69 -5.88 3.82
N GLU A 322 11.53 -6.28 4.36
CA GLU A 322 10.25 -6.15 3.68
C GLU A 322 9.87 -4.69 3.47
N GLU A 323 9.93 -3.86 4.52
CA GLU A 323 9.63 -2.43 4.38
C GLU A 323 10.56 -1.73 3.40
N MET A 324 11.84 -2.12 3.38
CA MET A 324 12.82 -1.63 2.43
C MET A 324 12.49 -2.01 0.99
N ALA A 325 12.14 -3.27 0.73
CA ALA A 325 11.73 -3.70 -0.61
C ALA A 325 10.53 -2.89 -1.10
N THR A 326 9.55 -2.68 -0.22
CA THR A 326 8.38 -1.90 -0.57
C THR A 326 8.75 -0.42 -0.77
N LEU A 327 9.64 0.18 0.05
CA LEU A 327 10.18 1.53 -0.18
C LEU A 327 10.74 1.69 -1.60
N PHE A 328 11.50 0.71 -2.09
CA PHE A 328 12.09 0.77 -3.44
C PHE A 328 11.06 0.69 -4.56
N VAL A 329 9.97 -0.06 -4.36
CA VAL A 329 8.82 -0.05 -5.31
C VAL A 329 8.28 1.37 -5.49
N TRP A 330 7.94 2.08 -4.41
CA TRP A 330 7.42 3.45 -4.56
C TRP A 330 8.48 4.45 -5.00
N THR A 331 9.74 4.26 -4.60
CA THR A 331 10.85 5.10 -5.07
C THR A 331 10.94 5.05 -6.60
N ARG A 332 10.74 3.87 -7.21
CA ARG A 332 10.69 3.68 -8.66
C ARG A 332 9.46 4.33 -9.29
N ILE A 333 8.27 4.11 -8.70
CA ILE A 333 7.01 4.67 -9.20
C ILE A 333 7.06 6.21 -9.21
N GLU A 334 7.62 6.83 -8.17
CA GLU A 334 7.77 8.28 -8.05
C GLU A 334 8.94 8.85 -8.89
N GLY A 335 9.73 8.00 -9.54
CA GLY A 335 10.87 8.43 -10.37
C GLY A 335 12.02 9.07 -9.57
N ILE A 336 12.19 8.71 -8.30
CA ILE A 336 13.29 9.18 -7.45
C ILE A 336 14.56 8.36 -7.75
N ASP A 337 15.76 8.96 -7.63
CA ASP A 337 17.04 8.26 -7.78
C ASP A 337 17.18 7.13 -6.72
N ILE A 338 16.76 5.93 -7.12
CA ILE A 338 16.71 4.73 -6.27
C ILE A 338 18.07 4.35 -5.71
N ASP A 339 19.12 4.55 -6.49
CA ASP A 339 20.47 4.19 -6.07
C ASP A 339 21.01 5.16 -5.01
N ASN A 340 20.68 6.45 -5.14
CA ASN A 340 20.98 7.40 -4.07
C ASN A 340 20.21 7.06 -2.79
N VAL A 341 18.92 6.70 -2.91
CA VAL A 341 18.12 6.26 -1.76
C VAL A 341 18.72 5.00 -1.12
N ARG A 342 19.11 3.99 -1.90
CA ARG A 342 19.77 2.77 -1.40
C ARG A 342 21.08 3.07 -0.66
N LEU A 343 21.94 3.91 -1.23
CA LEU A 343 23.21 4.28 -0.60
C LEU A 343 23.01 5.00 0.73
N GLU A 344 22.15 6.02 0.75
CA GLU A 344 21.87 6.79 1.96
C GLU A 344 21.20 5.92 3.02
N LEU A 345 20.29 5.03 2.62
CA LEU A 345 19.63 4.09 3.53
C LEU A 345 20.59 3.06 4.11
N LEU A 346 21.48 2.49 3.27
CA LEU A 346 22.50 1.55 3.73
C LEU A 346 23.43 2.21 4.75
N GLN A 347 23.84 3.47 4.52
CA GLN A 347 24.61 4.23 5.49
C GLN A 347 23.83 4.43 6.79
N ASP A 348 22.56 4.86 6.71
CA ASP A 348 21.70 5.07 7.89
C ASP A 348 21.46 3.78 8.69
N ILE A 349 21.41 2.62 8.04
CA ILE A 349 21.29 1.30 8.69
C ILE A 349 22.63 0.87 9.30
N VAL A 350 23.75 1.05 8.58
CA VAL A 350 25.09 0.72 9.11
C VAL A 350 25.39 1.49 10.39
N ASP A 351 24.98 2.75 10.47
CA ASP A 351 25.23 3.60 11.64
C ASP A 351 24.38 3.19 12.86
N ARG A 352 23.24 2.53 12.65
CA ARG A 352 22.23 2.25 13.69
C ARG A 352 22.08 0.78 14.06
N ARG A 353 22.21 -0.12 13.09
CA ARG A 353 22.07 -1.58 13.25
C ARG A 353 23.04 -2.33 12.31
N PRO A 354 24.36 -2.27 12.60
CA PRO A 354 25.39 -2.80 11.71
C PRO A 354 25.33 -4.32 11.50
N ASP A 355 24.71 -5.08 12.42
CA ASP A 355 24.55 -6.53 12.35
C ASP A 355 23.73 -6.99 11.14
N ILE A 356 22.71 -6.21 10.73
CA ILE A 356 21.86 -6.55 9.57
C ILE A 356 22.34 -5.92 8.25
N ALA A 357 23.35 -5.06 8.29
CA ALA A 357 23.79 -4.29 7.13
C ALA A 357 24.21 -5.18 5.94
N GLY A 358 24.81 -6.35 6.22
CA GLY A 358 25.17 -7.32 5.20
C GLY A 358 23.96 -7.89 4.46
N SER A 359 22.91 -8.28 5.19
CA SER A 359 21.66 -8.79 4.62
C SER A 359 20.92 -7.72 3.82
N VAL A 360 20.87 -6.49 4.34
CA VAL A 360 20.28 -5.32 3.67
C VAL A 360 21.01 -5.04 2.36
N ALA A 361 22.34 -4.96 2.38
CA ALA A 361 23.13 -4.74 1.17
C ALA A 361 22.95 -5.89 0.17
N HIS A 362 22.91 -7.14 0.63
CA HIS A 362 22.65 -8.29 -0.23
C HIS A 362 21.27 -8.18 -0.89
N ALA A 363 20.21 -7.88 -0.13
CA ALA A 363 18.87 -7.70 -0.67
C ALA A 363 18.79 -6.57 -1.70
N MET A 364 19.44 -5.42 -1.45
CA MET A 364 19.53 -4.31 -2.43
C MET A 364 20.21 -4.71 -3.74
N VAL A 365 21.20 -5.62 -3.70
CA VAL A 365 21.92 -6.09 -4.90
C VAL A 365 21.22 -7.25 -5.60
N SER A 366 20.47 -8.07 -4.87
CA SER A 366 19.77 -9.23 -5.42
C SER A 366 18.45 -8.90 -6.12
N GLU A 367 18.04 -7.63 -6.18
CA GLU A 367 16.88 -7.21 -6.96
C GLU A 367 17.15 -7.27 -8.48
N GLU A 368 16.25 -7.92 -9.23
CA GLU A 368 16.47 -8.32 -10.63
C GLU A 368 16.61 -7.16 -11.62
N GLU A 369 15.92 -6.03 -11.41
CA GLU A 369 15.91 -4.91 -12.37
C GLU A 369 17.14 -4.00 -12.26
N ASP A 370 17.55 -3.65 -11.02
CA ASP A 370 18.53 -2.57 -10.78
C ASP A 370 19.75 -3.02 -9.95
N GLY A 371 19.77 -4.26 -9.45
CA GLY A 371 20.77 -4.72 -8.49
C GLY A 371 22.20 -4.71 -9.04
N LEU A 372 22.38 -5.00 -10.34
CA LEU A 372 23.69 -4.95 -10.99
C LEU A 372 24.23 -3.52 -11.11
N HIS A 373 23.36 -2.55 -11.42
CA HIS A 373 23.75 -1.15 -11.51
C HIS A 373 24.15 -0.63 -10.12
N PHE A 374 23.35 -0.95 -9.10
CA PHE A 374 23.67 -0.63 -7.72
C PHE A 374 24.98 -1.28 -7.26
N ALA A 375 25.23 -2.56 -7.56
CA ALA A 375 26.49 -3.23 -7.26
C ALA A 375 27.70 -2.50 -7.87
N ARG A 376 27.59 -2.03 -9.12
CA ARG A 376 28.65 -1.24 -9.77
C ARG A 376 28.88 0.08 -9.05
N ARG A 377 27.80 0.78 -8.67
CA ARG A 377 27.86 2.03 -7.89
C ARG A 377 28.48 1.80 -6.50
N LEU A 378 28.22 0.65 -5.89
CA LEU A 378 28.87 0.23 -4.64
C LEU A 378 30.38 0.02 -4.81
N ILE A 379 30.83 -0.58 -5.92
CA ILE A 379 32.26 -0.78 -6.20
C ILE A 379 32.98 0.56 -6.41
N THR A 380 32.29 1.54 -7.00
CA THR A 380 32.83 2.88 -7.25
C THR A 380 32.58 3.86 -6.11
N LEU A 381 32.16 3.37 -4.93
CA LEU A 381 31.86 4.18 -3.75
C LEU A 381 32.97 5.20 -3.44
N ASP A 382 32.59 6.47 -3.41
CA ASP A 382 33.44 7.58 -3.02
C ASP A 382 34.06 7.32 -1.62
N ARG A 383 35.23 7.92 -1.35
CA ARG A 383 35.85 7.98 -0.01
C ARG A 383 34.95 8.65 1.04
N LYS A 384 33.89 9.34 0.62
CA LYS A 384 32.87 9.93 1.49
C LYS A 384 32.14 8.90 2.37
N TYR A 385 31.93 7.67 1.91
CA TYR A 385 31.21 6.64 2.68
C TYR A 385 32.16 5.79 3.52
N GLY A 386 31.75 5.48 4.75
CA GLY A 386 32.60 4.82 5.76
C GLY A 386 33.03 3.40 5.41
N GLY A 387 34.06 2.89 6.10
CA GLY A 387 34.59 1.54 5.89
C GLY A 387 33.55 0.42 6.07
N SER A 388 32.59 0.61 6.98
CA SER A 388 31.53 -0.35 7.26
C SER A 388 30.52 -0.48 6.11
N VAL A 389 30.16 0.61 5.42
CA VAL A 389 29.32 0.55 4.22
C VAL A 389 30.02 -0.20 3.11
N ARG A 390 31.32 0.03 2.93
CA ARG A 390 32.14 -0.71 1.95
C ARG A 390 32.23 -2.20 2.28
N LEU A 391 32.33 -2.56 3.56
CA LEU A 391 32.35 -3.95 3.98
C LEU A 391 31.01 -4.64 3.71
N ALA A 392 29.89 -3.99 4.04
CA ALA A 392 28.55 -4.50 3.72
C ALA A 392 28.37 -4.69 2.21
N ALA A 393 28.85 -3.72 1.41
CA ALA A 393 28.85 -3.80 -0.04
C ALA A 393 29.69 -4.98 -0.58
N LEU A 394 30.92 -5.16 -0.07
CA LEU A 394 31.79 -6.27 -0.48
C LEU A 394 31.20 -7.64 -0.12
N ASN A 395 30.57 -7.75 1.06
CA ASN A 395 29.87 -8.97 1.47
C ASN A 395 28.70 -9.27 0.53
N ALA A 396 27.90 -8.27 0.18
CA ALA A 396 26.77 -8.41 -0.74
C ALA A 396 27.22 -8.88 -2.14
N ILE A 397 28.25 -8.24 -2.69
CA ILE A 397 28.81 -8.59 -4.01
C ILE A 397 29.41 -10.01 -3.98
N SER A 398 30.16 -10.35 -2.93
CA SER A 398 30.79 -11.67 -2.81
C SER A 398 29.74 -12.78 -2.67
N SER A 399 28.69 -12.55 -1.87
CA SER A 399 27.57 -13.48 -1.71
C SER A 399 26.83 -13.72 -3.02
N ASN A 400 26.54 -12.66 -3.79
CA ASN A 400 25.90 -12.81 -5.11
C ASN A 400 26.81 -13.48 -6.14
N ALA A 401 28.11 -13.16 -6.16
CA ALA A 401 29.08 -13.84 -7.02
C ALA A 401 29.17 -15.35 -6.69
N LEU A 402 29.21 -15.71 -5.41
CA LEU A 402 29.21 -17.11 -4.97
C LEU A 402 27.92 -17.83 -5.37
N LYS A 403 26.75 -17.19 -5.26
CA LYS A 403 25.47 -17.77 -5.73
C LYS A 403 25.44 -17.97 -7.23
N MET A 404 25.94 -17.01 -8.01
CA MET A 404 26.05 -17.15 -9.46
C MET A 404 26.99 -18.31 -9.84
N VAL A 405 28.11 -18.47 -9.13
CA VAL A 405 29.05 -19.58 -9.36
C VAL A 405 28.47 -20.93 -8.92
N ALA A 406 27.74 -20.98 -7.79
CA ALA A 406 27.09 -22.19 -7.28
C ALA A 406 25.89 -22.63 -8.14
N GLY A 407 25.22 -21.70 -8.81
CA GLY A 407 24.14 -21.97 -9.77
C GLY A 407 24.63 -22.41 -11.15
N ILE A 408 25.93 -22.36 -11.42
CA ILE A 408 26.51 -22.93 -12.64
C ILE A 408 26.82 -24.40 -12.35
N ASP A 409 25.99 -25.31 -12.89
CA ASP A 409 26.16 -26.78 -12.87
C ASP A 409 27.57 -27.27 -13.32
N GLY A 410 28.40 -26.38 -13.86
CA GLY A 410 29.79 -26.65 -14.25
C GLY A 410 30.81 -26.69 -13.10
N PHE A 411 30.55 -26.08 -11.93
CA PHE A 411 31.58 -26.01 -10.88
C PHE A 411 31.83 -27.37 -10.19
N TYR A 412 30.81 -28.23 -10.11
CA TYR A 412 30.96 -29.59 -9.59
C TYR A 412 31.59 -30.59 -10.58
N ARG A 413 31.77 -30.22 -11.85
CA ARG A 413 32.45 -31.08 -12.85
C ARG A 413 33.98 -30.90 -12.91
N LEU A 414 34.55 -29.95 -12.17
CA LEU A 414 35.99 -29.71 -12.13
C LEU A 414 36.75 -30.57 -11.09
N ASN A 415 36.03 -31.37 -10.28
CA ASN A 415 36.61 -32.25 -9.26
C ASN A 415 36.26 -33.74 -9.46
N GLN A 416 35.96 -34.16 -10.69
CA GLN A 416 36.11 -35.58 -11.03
C GLN A 416 37.52 -35.76 -11.59
N PRO A 417 38.42 -36.51 -10.92
CA PRO A 417 39.66 -36.92 -11.54
C PRO A 417 39.31 -37.78 -12.75
N GLY A 418 39.86 -37.43 -13.91
CA GLY A 418 39.73 -38.25 -15.10
C GLY A 418 40.39 -39.61 -14.88
N ASP A 419 39.59 -40.67 -14.95
CA ASP A 419 39.75 -41.84 -15.82
C ASP A 419 38.50 -42.74 -15.71
#